data_AF-V7PWT6-F1
#
_entry.id   AF-V7PWT6-F1
#
_cell.length_a   1.000
_cell.length_b   1.000
_cell.length_c   1.000
_cell.angle_alpha   90.00
_cell.angle_beta   90.00
_cell.angle_gamma   90.00
#
_symmetry.space_group_name_H-M   'P 1'
#
loop_
_entity.id
_entity.type
_entity.pdbx_description
1 polymer ?
#
loop_
_entity_poly.entity_id
_entity_poly.type
_entity_poly.pdbx_seq_one_letter_code
_entity_poly.pdbx_strand_id
1 'polypeptide(L)'
;MKVNIKKLEKSEVEIVGTIEAEEFMKYEEKALEKINERVELPGFRKGKAPVDMIKSSVPEMELLEEMAEKALSDNYGKILEDNKIDAIGRPQIQITKIGKGSDLEFKILTAVIPEVKLGDYKKIAKTENSKEENKKEIVIEEKDVEKVIDDLRKMRANQKNNSHEGHEEMTEEEHAQAHANETEVPESEWPAFDDEFAKSFGNFKTAEELKEKITSNLKIEKETEAKDKVRLAIIEELVKQSEIEIPEILIQSETDKILYKLQADITNVGFKFEDYLKQINKTEEDLRKEWRPDAEKRAKLQMIIHDISIKENLKPTEEEIENDVVKITEMYKEADPTRARAYVEQMLENEKVFTFLEKQ
;
A
#
# COMPACT_ATOMS: atom_id res chain seq x y z
N MET A 1 -26.76 -29.13 -3.75
CA MET A 1 -25.51 -28.77 -3.04
C MET A 1 -25.71 -28.67 -1.52
N LYS A 2 -24.79 -29.23 -0.72
CA LYS A 2 -24.74 -29.05 0.75
C LYS A 2 -23.42 -28.40 1.13
N VAL A 3 -23.44 -27.42 2.02
CA VAL A 3 -22.24 -26.71 2.50
C VAL A 3 -22.25 -26.61 4.02
N ASN A 4 -21.06 -26.76 4.62
CA ASN A 4 -20.79 -26.55 6.03
C ASN A 4 -19.65 -25.55 6.15
N ILE A 5 -19.82 -24.54 7.00
CA ILE A 5 -18.91 -23.41 7.13
C ILE A 5 -18.34 -23.42 8.54
N LYS A 6 -17.01 -23.36 8.64
CA LYS A 6 -16.27 -23.31 9.88
C LYS A 6 -15.38 -22.07 9.90
N LYS A 7 -15.53 -21.21 10.91
CA LYS A 7 -14.60 -20.11 11.18
C LYS A 7 -13.28 -20.67 11.72
N LEU A 8 -12.17 -20.16 11.20
CA LEU A 8 -10.80 -20.47 11.63
C LEU A 8 -10.14 -19.24 12.25
N GLU A 9 -8.93 -19.43 12.78
CA GLU A 9 -8.06 -18.34 13.22
C GLU A 9 -7.64 -17.44 12.04
N LYS A 10 -7.17 -16.22 12.33
CA LYS A 10 -6.70 -15.23 11.34
C LYS A 10 -7.79 -14.77 10.38
N SER A 11 -9.06 -14.78 10.81
CA SER A 11 -10.19 -14.40 9.95
C SER A 11 -10.21 -15.16 8.63
N GLU A 12 -10.02 -16.47 8.71
CA GLU A 12 -10.22 -17.39 7.60
C GLU A 12 -11.49 -18.22 7.83
N VAL A 13 -12.10 -18.64 6.73
CA VAL A 13 -13.29 -19.50 6.73
C VAL A 13 -13.01 -20.72 5.87
N GLU A 14 -13.31 -21.87 6.46
CA GLU A 14 -13.28 -23.17 5.81
C GLU A 14 -14.70 -23.57 5.40
N ILE A 15 -14.92 -23.75 4.11
CA ILE A 15 -16.19 -24.18 3.53
C ILE A 15 -15.98 -25.60 3.01
N VAL A 16 -16.66 -26.56 3.63
CA VAL A 16 -16.72 -27.95 3.16
C VAL A 16 -18.03 -28.15 2.44
N GLY A 17 -17.97 -28.52 1.17
CA GLY A 17 -19.15 -28.67 0.34
C GLY A 17 -19.20 -29.98 -0.42
N THR A 18 -20.43 -30.36 -0.78
CA THR A 18 -20.73 -31.51 -1.63
C THR A 18 -21.66 -31.08 -2.76
N ILE A 19 -21.23 -31.31 -4.00
CA ILE A 19 -22.05 -31.18 -5.20
C ILE A 19 -22.50 -32.58 -5.59
N GLU A 20 -23.81 -32.77 -5.70
CA GLU A 20 -24.41 -34.06 -6.03
C GLU A 20 -24.04 -34.47 -7.47
N ALA A 21 -23.88 -35.77 -7.72
CA ALA A 21 -23.47 -36.29 -9.02
C ALA A 21 -24.32 -35.76 -10.19
N GLU A 22 -25.65 -35.65 -10.02
CA GLU A 22 -26.55 -35.13 -11.06
C GLU A 22 -26.26 -33.67 -11.43
N GLU A 23 -25.90 -32.85 -10.45
CA GLU A 23 -25.54 -31.45 -10.63
C GLU A 23 -24.13 -31.34 -11.23
N PHE A 24 -23.21 -32.19 -10.77
CA PHE A 24 -21.83 -32.23 -11.24
C PHE A 24 -21.71 -32.63 -12.72
N MET A 25 -22.50 -33.60 -13.18
CA MET A 25 -22.51 -34.06 -14.57
C MET A 25 -22.94 -32.97 -15.58
N LYS A 26 -23.68 -31.93 -15.14
CA LYS A 26 -24.06 -30.80 -16.01
C LYS A 26 -22.86 -29.96 -16.46
N TYR A 27 -21.72 -30.10 -15.78
CA TYR A 27 -20.50 -29.37 -16.10
C TYR A 27 -19.61 -30.10 -17.11
N GLU A 28 -19.94 -31.35 -17.49
CA GLU A 28 -19.16 -32.16 -18.44
C GLU A 28 -19.04 -31.47 -19.81
N GLU A 29 -20.15 -30.97 -20.35
CA GLU A 29 -20.17 -30.29 -21.66
C GLU A 29 -19.29 -29.02 -21.65
N LYS A 30 -19.44 -28.19 -20.61
CA LYS A 30 -18.65 -26.96 -20.44
C LYS A 30 -17.15 -27.25 -20.26
N ALA A 31 -16.81 -28.32 -19.55
CA ALA A 31 -15.42 -28.74 -19.37
C ALA A 31 -14.81 -29.20 -20.69
N LEU A 32 -15.54 -30.00 -21.48
CA LEU A 32 -15.09 -30.46 -22.80
C LEU A 32 -14.87 -29.32 -23.78
N GLU A 33 -15.70 -28.27 -23.76
CA GLU A 33 -15.48 -27.05 -24.57
C GLU A 33 -14.16 -26.36 -24.21
N LYS A 34 -13.89 -26.15 -22.91
CA LYS A 34 -12.68 -25.47 -22.44
C LYS A 34 -11.41 -26.29 -22.69
N ILE A 35 -11.51 -27.62 -22.59
CA ILE A 35 -10.42 -28.54 -22.95
C ILE A 35 -10.16 -28.49 -24.46
N ASN A 36 -11.19 -28.41 -25.30
CA ASN A 36 -11.06 -28.31 -26.76
C ASN A 36 -10.23 -27.10 -27.20
N GLU A 37 -10.34 -25.98 -26.48
CA GLU A 37 -9.57 -24.77 -26.79
C GLU A 37 -8.06 -24.94 -26.58
N ARG A 38 -7.67 -25.84 -25.67
CA ARG A 38 -6.26 -26.04 -25.26
C ARG A 38 -5.63 -27.26 -25.92
N VAL A 39 -6.38 -28.35 -26.08
CA VAL A 39 -5.87 -29.64 -26.55
C VAL A 39 -5.63 -29.63 -28.05
N GLU A 40 -4.48 -30.15 -28.47
CA GLU A 40 -4.14 -30.40 -29.86
C GLU A 40 -4.47 -31.85 -30.21
N LEU A 41 -5.49 -32.04 -31.06
CA LEU A 41 -5.84 -33.36 -31.55
C LEU A 41 -5.33 -33.56 -32.99
N PRO A 42 -4.70 -34.70 -33.31
CA PRO A 42 -4.24 -35.01 -34.66
C PRO A 42 -5.38 -34.89 -35.69
N GLY A 43 -5.19 -34.05 -36.70
CA GLY A 43 -6.18 -33.83 -37.76
C GLY A 43 -7.23 -32.75 -37.49
N PHE A 44 -7.26 -32.14 -36.29
CA PHE A 44 -8.18 -31.05 -35.95
C PHE A 44 -7.43 -29.79 -35.53
N ARG A 45 -7.92 -28.63 -35.97
CA ARG A 45 -7.43 -27.34 -35.45
C ARG A 45 -7.93 -27.17 -34.01
N LYS A 46 -7.11 -26.56 -33.14
CA LYS A 46 -7.49 -26.17 -31.76
C LYS A 46 -8.91 -25.58 -31.73
N GLY A 47 -9.75 -26.08 -30.82
CA GLY A 47 -11.13 -25.65 -30.63
C GLY A 47 -12.14 -26.12 -31.69
N LYS A 48 -11.75 -27.04 -32.59
CA LYS A 48 -12.64 -27.56 -33.67
C LYS A 48 -12.72 -29.08 -33.70
N ALA A 49 -12.20 -29.77 -32.70
CA ALA A 49 -12.40 -31.20 -32.59
C ALA A 49 -13.83 -31.53 -32.14
N PRO A 50 -14.45 -32.60 -32.68
CA PRO A 50 -15.72 -33.12 -32.19
C PRO A 50 -15.63 -33.62 -30.75
N VAL A 51 -16.69 -33.43 -29.97
CA VAL A 51 -16.77 -33.74 -28.52
C VAL A 51 -16.42 -35.21 -28.23
N ASP A 52 -16.90 -36.15 -29.06
CA ASP A 52 -16.64 -37.59 -28.89
C ASP A 52 -15.15 -37.96 -29.05
N MET A 53 -14.44 -37.24 -29.93
CA MET A 53 -13.01 -37.46 -30.15
C MET A 53 -12.18 -36.91 -28.98
N ILE A 54 -12.63 -35.80 -28.37
CA ILE A 54 -11.99 -35.20 -27.20
C ILE A 54 -12.16 -36.13 -26.00
N LYS A 55 -13.38 -36.59 -25.75
CA LYS A 55 -13.69 -37.51 -24.64
C LYS A 55 -12.90 -38.82 -24.70
N SER A 56 -12.58 -39.28 -25.92
CA SER A 56 -11.78 -40.49 -26.14
C SER A 56 -10.28 -40.27 -26.03
N SER A 57 -9.82 -39.01 -26.15
CA SER A 57 -8.40 -38.65 -26.18
C SER A 57 -7.90 -38.06 -24.87
N VAL A 58 -8.79 -37.47 -24.06
CA VAL A 58 -8.46 -36.78 -22.81
C VAL A 58 -8.55 -37.77 -21.64
N PRO A 59 -7.55 -37.80 -20.73
CA PRO A 59 -7.61 -38.57 -19.49
C PRO A 59 -8.87 -38.25 -18.67
N GLU A 60 -9.53 -39.29 -18.15
CA GLU A 60 -10.77 -39.13 -17.37
C GLU A 60 -10.59 -38.20 -16.16
N MET A 61 -9.44 -38.27 -15.49
CA MET A 61 -9.14 -37.41 -14.34
C MET A 61 -9.05 -35.94 -14.73
N GLU A 62 -8.44 -35.61 -15.88
CA GLU A 62 -8.30 -34.23 -16.35
C GLU A 62 -9.68 -33.62 -16.68
N LEU A 63 -10.56 -34.42 -17.29
CA LEU A 63 -11.95 -34.00 -17.52
C LEU A 63 -12.68 -33.74 -16.19
N LEU A 64 -12.53 -34.64 -15.21
CA LEU A 64 -13.17 -34.47 -13.90
C LEU A 64 -12.64 -33.23 -13.16
N GLU A 65 -11.33 -32.96 -13.19
CA GLU A 65 -10.73 -31.77 -12.59
C GLU A 65 -11.26 -30.47 -13.22
N GLU A 66 -11.35 -30.42 -14.54
CA GLU A 66 -11.88 -29.25 -15.25
C GLU A 66 -13.39 -29.05 -14.97
N MET A 67 -14.15 -30.15 -14.88
CA MET A 67 -15.55 -30.11 -14.42
C MET A 67 -15.64 -29.54 -13.00
N ALA A 68 -14.76 -29.96 -12.09
CA ALA A 68 -14.77 -29.52 -10.71
C ALA A 68 -14.40 -28.03 -10.59
N GLU A 69 -13.36 -27.57 -11.30
CA GLU A 69 -13.02 -26.14 -11.34
C GLU A 69 -14.19 -25.30 -11.80
N LYS A 70 -14.87 -25.72 -12.89
CA LYS A 70 -16.01 -24.97 -13.42
C LYS A 70 -17.21 -25.00 -12.48
N ALA A 71 -17.51 -26.15 -11.90
CA ALA A 71 -18.60 -26.30 -10.93
C ALA A 71 -18.37 -25.42 -9.70
N LEU A 72 -17.15 -25.38 -9.18
CA LEU A 72 -16.80 -24.56 -8.03
C LEU A 72 -16.77 -23.08 -8.37
N SER A 73 -16.23 -22.69 -9.54
CA SER A 73 -16.25 -21.29 -9.97
C SER A 73 -17.66 -20.74 -10.14
N ASP A 74 -18.60 -21.52 -10.67
CA ASP A 74 -19.99 -21.09 -10.88
C ASP A 74 -20.79 -21.05 -9.57
N ASN A 75 -20.43 -21.87 -8.57
CA ASN A 75 -21.14 -21.95 -7.28
C ASN A 75 -20.50 -21.14 -6.17
N TYR A 76 -19.18 -20.85 -6.22
CA TYR A 76 -18.48 -20.15 -5.13
C TYR A 76 -19.11 -18.79 -4.80
N GLY A 77 -19.40 -17.98 -5.81
CA GLY A 77 -20.07 -16.69 -5.60
C GLY A 77 -21.44 -16.83 -4.91
N LYS A 78 -22.23 -17.84 -5.26
CA LYS A 78 -23.52 -18.12 -4.63
C LYS A 78 -23.36 -18.57 -3.17
N ILE A 79 -22.37 -19.43 -2.90
CA ILE A 79 -22.07 -19.87 -1.52
C ILE A 79 -21.72 -18.67 -0.65
N LEU A 80 -20.93 -17.73 -1.16
CA LEU A 80 -20.59 -16.51 -0.43
C LEU A 80 -21.82 -15.65 -0.17
N GLU A 81 -22.66 -15.42 -1.20
CA GLU A 81 -23.86 -14.59 -1.11
C GLU A 81 -24.91 -15.18 -0.14
N ASP A 82 -25.22 -16.47 -0.28
CA ASP A 82 -26.20 -17.19 0.56
C ASP A 82 -25.81 -17.16 2.04
N ASN A 83 -24.50 -17.14 2.33
CA ASN A 83 -23.97 -17.17 3.69
C ASN A 83 -23.44 -15.81 4.17
N LYS A 84 -23.59 -14.75 3.36
CA LYS A 84 -23.10 -13.38 3.65
C LYS A 84 -21.64 -13.35 4.08
N ILE A 85 -20.79 -14.03 3.32
CA ILE A 85 -19.35 -14.12 3.56
C ILE A 85 -18.65 -13.09 2.69
N ASP A 86 -18.09 -12.06 3.31
CA ASP A 86 -17.25 -11.06 2.66
C ASP A 86 -15.82 -11.60 2.47
N ALA A 87 -15.65 -12.46 1.47
CA ALA A 87 -14.36 -13.06 1.14
C ALA A 87 -13.38 -12.05 0.53
N ILE A 88 -12.12 -12.12 0.94
CA ILE A 88 -11.02 -11.31 0.43
C ILE A 88 -10.08 -12.20 -0.38
N GLY A 89 -9.86 -11.79 -1.63
CA GLY A 89 -8.90 -12.43 -2.52
C GLY A 89 -9.40 -13.76 -3.11
N ARG A 90 -8.44 -14.59 -3.53
CA ARG A 90 -8.75 -15.86 -4.20
C ARG A 90 -8.84 -16.99 -3.18
N PRO A 91 -9.87 -17.85 -3.26
CA PRO A 91 -9.96 -19.02 -2.41
C PRO A 91 -8.86 -20.04 -2.73
N GLN A 92 -8.41 -20.76 -1.72
CA GLN A 92 -7.67 -22.00 -1.89
C GLN A 92 -8.67 -23.16 -1.93
N ILE A 93 -8.67 -23.91 -3.03
CA ILE A 93 -9.61 -24.99 -3.26
C ILE A 93 -8.86 -26.32 -3.19
N GLN A 94 -9.37 -27.26 -2.40
CA GLN A 94 -8.89 -28.62 -2.32
C GLN A 94 -10.04 -29.59 -2.61
N ILE A 95 -9.89 -30.40 -3.64
CA ILE A 95 -10.84 -31.48 -3.95
C ILE A 95 -10.52 -32.66 -3.03
N THR A 96 -11.46 -33.07 -2.18
CA THR A 96 -11.26 -34.20 -1.26
C THR A 96 -11.68 -35.52 -1.88
N LYS A 97 -12.69 -35.49 -2.76
CA LYS A 97 -13.17 -36.66 -3.48
C LYS A 97 -13.78 -36.26 -4.82
N ILE A 98 -13.38 -36.98 -5.86
CA ILE A 98 -13.90 -36.81 -7.20
C ILE A 98 -13.90 -38.16 -7.93
N GLY A 99 -14.94 -38.40 -8.71
CA GLY A 99 -15.13 -39.65 -9.43
C GLY A 99 -16.34 -39.58 -10.36
N LYS A 100 -16.33 -40.43 -11.38
CA LYS A 100 -17.41 -40.46 -12.37
C LYS A 100 -18.71 -40.96 -11.76
N GLY A 101 -19.76 -40.15 -11.89
CA GLY A 101 -21.08 -40.45 -11.32
C GLY A 101 -21.10 -40.46 -9.79
N SER A 102 -20.05 -39.96 -9.13
CA SER A 102 -20.03 -39.74 -7.69
C SER A 102 -20.16 -38.25 -7.37
N ASP A 103 -20.55 -37.95 -6.13
CA ASP A 103 -20.57 -36.59 -5.63
C ASP A 103 -19.14 -35.99 -5.61
N LEU A 104 -19.05 -34.70 -5.93
CA LEU A 104 -17.84 -33.92 -5.78
C LEU A 104 -17.78 -33.37 -4.34
N GLU A 105 -16.79 -33.80 -3.57
CA GLU A 105 -16.51 -33.25 -2.26
C GLU A 105 -15.28 -32.35 -2.33
N PHE A 106 -15.40 -31.17 -1.73
CA PHE A 106 -14.37 -30.15 -1.80
C PHE A 106 -14.30 -29.35 -0.51
N LYS A 107 -13.16 -28.71 -0.34
CA LYS A 107 -12.83 -27.83 0.77
C LYS A 107 -12.31 -26.52 0.20
N ILE A 108 -12.91 -25.41 0.60
CA ILE A 108 -12.47 -24.07 0.25
C ILE A 108 -11.97 -23.38 1.51
N LEU A 109 -10.75 -22.88 1.47
CA LEU A 109 -10.21 -21.97 2.46
C LEU A 109 -10.21 -20.57 1.85
N THR A 110 -10.85 -19.62 2.53
CA THR A 110 -10.92 -18.23 2.07
C THR A 110 -10.70 -17.27 3.22
N ALA A 111 -9.93 -16.22 2.99
CA ALA A 111 -9.81 -15.12 3.94
C ALA A 111 -11.10 -14.28 3.90
N VAL A 112 -11.53 -13.76 5.04
CA VAL A 112 -12.69 -12.87 5.12
C VAL A 112 -12.30 -11.53 5.72
N ILE A 113 -13.13 -10.51 5.50
CA ILE A 113 -12.97 -9.23 6.20
C ILE A 113 -12.98 -9.50 7.71
N PRO A 114 -11.92 -9.11 8.44
CA PRO A 114 -11.82 -9.39 9.86
C PRO A 114 -12.82 -8.55 10.66
N GLU A 115 -13.47 -9.18 11.63
CA GLU A 115 -14.33 -8.46 12.59
C GLU A 115 -13.45 -7.71 13.60
N VAL A 116 -13.57 -6.38 13.68
CA VAL A 116 -12.78 -5.57 14.61
C VAL A 116 -13.56 -5.34 15.92
N LYS A 117 -12.99 -5.76 17.04
CA LYS A 117 -13.49 -5.32 18.35
C LYS A 117 -12.74 -4.07 18.78
N LEU A 118 -13.32 -2.92 18.44
CA LEU A 118 -12.76 -1.62 18.81
C LEU A 118 -12.72 -1.42 20.33
N GLY A 119 -11.58 -0.95 20.84
CA GLY A 119 -11.47 -0.38 22.18
C GLY A 119 -12.22 0.96 22.32
N ASP A 120 -12.10 1.63 23.47
CA ASP A 120 -12.68 2.97 23.68
C ASP A 120 -11.84 4.06 23.01
N TYR A 121 -11.89 4.11 21.68
CA TYR A 121 -11.11 5.02 20.84
C TYR A 121 -11.30 6.50 21.18
N LYS A 122 -12.50 6.91 21.64
CA LYS A 122 -12.75 8.30 22.06
C LYS A 122 -12.03 8.62 23.36
N LYS A 123 -12.01 7.69 24.32
CA LYS A 123 -11.28 7.87 25.58
C LYS A 123 -9.76 7.82 25.37
N ILE A 124 -9.28 6.94 24.49
CA ILE A 124 -7.87 6.89 24.07
C ILE A 124 -7.48 8.26 23.52
N ALA A 125 -8.19 8.74 22.51
CA ALA A 125 -7.92 10.03 21.89
C ALA A 125 -7.94 11.19 22.90
N LYS A 126 -8.96 11.28 23.76
CA LYS A 126 -9.01 12.26 24.85
C LYS A 126 -7.80 12.25 25.77
N THR A 127 -7.33 11.05 26.11
CA THR A 127 -6.19 10.87 27.01
C THR A 127 -4.91 11.36 26.34
N GLU A 128 -4.68 10.96 25.10
CA GLU A 128 -3.50 11.36 24.32
C GLU A 128 -3.50 12.85 23.98
N ASN A 129 -4.63 13.41 23.54
CA ASN A 129 -4.80 14.84 23.26
C ASN A 129 -4.60 15.72 24.52
N SER A 130 -4.86 15.17 25.71
CA SER A 130 -4.79 15.93 26.96
C SER A 130 -3.40 16.01 27.58
N LYS A 131 -2.43 15.21 27.12
CA LYS A 131 -1.06 15.20 27.64
C LYS A 131 -0.41 16.58 27.45
N GLU A 132 0.24 17.10 28.49
CA GLU A 132 0.85 18.45 28.48
C GLU A 132 1.87 18.63 27.36
N GLU A 133 2.58 17.56 26.99
CA GLU A 133 3.54 17.53 25.88
C GLU A 133 2.90 17.89 24.53
N ASN A 134 1.61 17.63 24.37
CA ASN A 134 0.85 17.80 23.14
C ASN A 134 0.11 19.15 23.07
N LYS A 135 0.06 19.90 24.19
CA LYS A 135 -0.60 21.22 24.29
C LYS A 135 0.37 22.40 24.23
N LYS A 136 1.67 22.15 24.17
CA LYS A 136 2.66 23.22 24.14
C LYS A 136 2.43 24.10 22.92
N GLU A 137 2.27 25.40 23.16
CA GLU A 137 2.20 26.38 22.07
C GLU A 137 3.53 26.34 21.31
N ILE A 138 3.43 26.21 19.99
CA ILE A 138 4.60 26.13 19.12
C ILE A 138 5.12 27.54 18.93
N VAL A 139 6.15 27.88 19.72
CA VAL A 139 6.88 29.13 19.59
C VAL A 139 8.06 28.89 18.65
N ILE A 140 8.18 29.73 17.62
CA ILE A 140 9.37 29.78 16.78
C ILE A 140 10.36 30.74 17.42
N GLU A 141 11.46 30.18 17.92
CA GLU A 141 12.55 30.99 18.46
C GLU A 141 13.33 31.61 17.31
N GLU A 142 13.81 32.85 17.48
CA GLU A 142 14.61 33.53 16.46
C GLU A 142 15.86 32.73 16.08
N LYS A 143 16.45 32.03 17.06
CA LYS A 143 17.57 31.12 16.86
C LYS A 143 17.28 29.99 15.86
N ASP A 144 16.06 29.46 15.82
CA ASP A 144 15.70 28.42 14.86
C ASP A 144 15.65 28.98 13.43
N VAL A 145 15.16 30.22 13.29
CA VAL A 145 15.12 30.93 12.01
C VAL A 145 16.54 31.27 11.53
N GLU A 146 17.39 31.76 12.43
CA GLU A 146 18.79 32.05 12.14
C GLU A 146 19.55 30.80 11.68
N LYS A 147 19.32 29.66 12.35
CA LYS A 147 19.96 28.39 11.96
C LYS A 147 19.58 27.96 10.54
N VAL A 148 18.30 28.08 10.14
CA VAL A 148 17.88 27.77 8.77
C VAL A 148 18.50 28.75 7.77
N ILE A 149 18.57 30.04 8.12
CA ILE A 149 19.25 31.04 7.28
C ILE A 149 20.72 30.65 7.07
N ASP A 150 21.41 30.26 8.13
CA ASP A 150 22.81 29.82 8.08
C ASP A 150 22.99 28.56 7.24
N ASP A 151 22.11 27.55 7.37
CA ASP A 151 22.12 26.35 6.54
C ASP A 151 21.93 26.69 5.05
N LEU A 152 21.04 27.66 4.73
CA LEU A 152 20.85 28.14 3.36
C LEU A 152 22.08 28.90 2.84
N ARG A 153 22.71 29.73 3.67
CA ARG A 153 23.94 30.47 3.31
C ARG A 153 25.10 29.50 3.05
N LYS A 154 25.26 28.50 3.91
CA LYS A 154 26.22 27.39 3.73
C LYS A 154 25.97 26.64 2.43
N MET A 155 24.71 26.28 2.14
CA MET A 155 24.35 25.58 0.91
C MET A 155 24.73 26.39 -0.34
N ARG A 156 24.51 27.71 -0.34
CA ARG A 156 24.90 28.58 -1.46
C ARG A 156 26.41 28.75 -1.60
N ALA A 157 27.12 28.84 -0.49
CA ALA A 157 28.58 28.92 -0.49
C ALA A 157 29.18 27.66 -1.14
N ASN A 158 28.69 26.49 -0.76
CA ASN A 158 29.10 25.22 -1.35
C ASN A 158 28.71 25.09 -2.83
N GLN A 159 27.50 25.54 -3.23
CA GLN A 159 27.11 25.55 -4.66
C GLN A 159 28.03 26.39 -5.54
N LYS A 160 28.51 27.54 -5.02
CA LYS A 160 29.43 28.40 -5.76
C LYS A 160 30.79 27.74 -5.96
N ASN A 161 31.28 27.02 -4.95
CA ASN A 161 32.54 26.29 -5.05
C ASN A 161 32.45 25.03 -5.91
N ASN A 162 31.27 24.38 -5.98
CA ASN A 162 31.04 23.20 -6.83
C ASN A 162 30.54 23.56 -8.24
N SER A 163 30.53 24.85 -8.60
CA SER A 163 30.12 25.29 -9.92
C SER A 163 31.14 24.82 -10.98
N HIS A 164 30.66 24.28 -12.09
CA HIS A 164 31.50 23.75 -13.17
C HIS A 164 32.09 24.86 -14.08
N GLU A 165 32.03 26.14 -13.66
CA GLU A 165 32.68 27.23 -14.40
C GLU A 165 34.21 27.07 -14.31
N GLY A 166 34.83 26.69 -15.44
CA GLY A 166 36.29 26.50 -15.55
C GLY A 166 36.78 25.04 -15.52
N HIS A 167 35.89 24.06 -15.41
CA HIS A 167 36.23 22.63 -15.49
C HIS A 167 36.29 22.08 -16.92
N GLU A 168 36.12 22.93 -17.94
CA GLU A 168 35.98 22.55 -19.36
C GLU A 168 37.22 21.86 -19.96
N GLU A 169 38.39 22.02 -19.33
CA GLU A 169 39.67 21.47 -19.81
C GLU A 169 40.24 20.34 -18.90
N MET A 170 39.52 19.90 -17.87
CA MET A 170 40.03 18.89 -16.91
C MET A 170 39.77 17.45 -17.37
N THR A 171 40.70 16.55 -17.07
CA THR A 171 40.50 15.11 -17.30
C THR A 171 39.55 14.48 -16.27
N GLU A 172 38.96 13.33 -16.59
CA GLU A 172 38.03 12.60 -15.72
C GLU A 172 38.62 12.28 -14.33
N GLU A 173 39.91 11.95 -14.24
CA GLU A 173 40.62 11.70 -12.97
C GLU A 173 40.86 12.98 -12.16
N GLU A 174 41.15 14.11 -12.83
CA GLU A 174 41.36 15.41 -12.18
C GLU A 174 40.05 16.01 -11.68
N HIS A 175 38.95 15.82 -12.42
CA HIS A 175 37.60 16.21 -12.00
C HIS A 175 37.19 15.41 -10.75
N ALA A 176 37.38 14.08 -10.77
CA ALA A 176 37.09 13.22 -9.63
C ALA A 176 37.93 13.56 -8.38
N GLN A 177 39.21 13.93 -8.54
CA GLN A 177 40.06 14.39 -7.42
C GLN A 177 39.69 15.78 -6.90
N ALA A 178 39.19 16.68 -7.74
CA ALA A 178 38.73 18.01 -7.31
C ALA A 178 37.50 17.93 -6.41
N HIS A 179 36.52 17.09 -6.77
CA HIS A 179 35.33 16.81 -5.95
C HIS A 179 35.67 16.02 -4.67
N ALA A 180 36.69 15.14 -4.71
CA ALA A 180 37.11 14.34 -3.55
C ALA A 180 37.87 15.13 -2.47
N ASN A 181 38.39 16.33 -2.80
CA ASN A 181 39.13 17.21 -1.90
C ASN A 181 38.35 18.47 -1.48
N GLU A 182 37.03 18.51 -1.71
CA GLU A 182 36.20 19.65 -1.30
C GLU A 182 36.24 19.83 0.21
N THR A 183 36.89 20.92 0.61
CA THR A 183 36.98 21.34 2.01
C THR A 183 35.74 22.17 2.32
N GLU A 184 35.08 21.94 3.46
CA GLU A 184 33.91 22.74 3.87
C GLU A 184 34.23 24.24 3.81
N VAL A 185 33.35 25.00 3.15
CA VAL A 185 33.52 26.45 3.00
C VAL A 185 33.42 27.11 4.37
N PRO A 186 34.47 27.83 4.83
CA PRO A 186 34.45 28.51 6.12
C PRO A 186 33.28 29.49 6.22
N GLU A 187 32.72 29.66 7.42
CA GLU A 187 31.57 30.55 7.68
C GLU A 187 31.82 32.00 7.22
N SER A 188 33.07 32.45 7.26
CA SER A 188 33.48 33.77 6.78
C SER A 188 33.24 34.01 5.29
N GLU A 189 33.13 32.94 4.50
CA GLU A 189 32.93 33.00 3.05
C GLU A 189 31.46 32.81 2.65
N TRP A 190 30.57 32.60 3.62
CA TRP A 190 29.15 32.46 3.35
C TRP A 190 28.56 33.81 2.90
N PRO A 191 27.70 33.82 1.86
CA PRO A 191 27.07 35.05 1.39
C PRO A 191 26.29 35.74 2.52
N ALA A 192 26.23 37.07 2.48
CA ALA A 192 25.42 37.84 3.42
C ALA A 192 23.93 37.53 3.21
N PHE A 193 23.14 37.57 4.29
CA PHE A 193 21.68 37.44 4.19
C PHE A 193 21.07 38.80 3.84
N ASP A 194 21.00 39.11 2.55
CA ASP A 194 20.47 40.36 2.01
C ASP A 194 19.45 40.13 0.89
N ASP A 195 18.96 41.22 0.29
CA ASP A 195 17.95 41.17 -0.78
C ASP A 195 18.45 40.46 -2.04
N GLU A 196 19.77 40.45 -2.32
CA GLU A 196 20.34 39.72 -3.45
C GLU A 196 20.35 38.22 -3.17
N PHE A 197 20.72 37.83 -1.94
CA PHE A 197 20.62 36.46 -1.47
C PHE A 197 19.19 35.94 -1.55
N ALA A 198 18.20 36.74 -1.11
CA ALA A 198 16.79 36.35 -1.16
C ALA A 198 16.29 36.07 -2.58
N LYS A 199 16.63 36.95 -3.53
CA LYS A 199 16.30 36.79 -4.96
C LYS A 199 16.88 35.51 -5.57
N SER A 200 17.96 34.97 -5.02
CA SER A 200 18.55 33.72 -5.53
C SER A 200 17.64 32.49 -5.34
N PHE A 201 16.73 32.51 -4.36
CA PHE A 201 15.86 31.38 -3.99
C PHE A 201 14.46 31.41 -4.63
N GLY A 202 14.23 32.32 -5.57
CA GLY A 202 12.99 32.40 -6.34
C GLY A 202 12.42 33.82 -6.39
N ASN A 203 11.10 33.94 -6.33
CA ASN A 203 10.39 35.22 -6.49
C ASN A 203 10.34 36.08 -5.21
N PHE A 204 11.35 36.00 -4.34
CA PHE A 204 11.48 36.85 -3.17
C PHE A 204 12.16 38.16 -3.55
N LYS A 205 11.59 39.30 -3.14
CA LYS A 205 12.14 40.62 -3.45
C LYS A 205 13.11 41.11 -2.39
N THR A 206 12.91 40.69 -1.13
CA THR A 206 13.67 41.17 0.03
C THR A 206 14.09 40.02 0.94
N ALA A 207 15.15 40.24 1.73
CA ALA A 207 15.57 39.32 2.79
C ALA A 207 14.48 39.07 3.84
N GLU A 208 13.67 40.10 4.11
CA GLU A 208 12.57 40.02 5.07
C GLU A 208 11.44 39.12 4.57
N GLU A 209 11.05 39.21 3.29
CA GLU A 209 10.06 38.29 2.68
C GLU A 209 10.53 36.82 2.78
N LEU A 210 11.83 36.56 2.58
CA LEU A 210 12.40 35.22 2.73
C LEU A 210 12.42 34.78 4.21
N LYS A 211 12.82 35.64 5.15
CA LYS A 211 12.81 35.35 6.60
C LYS A 211 11.39 35.04 7.10
N GLU A 212 10.39 35.79 6.66
CA GLU A 212 8.97 35.54 6.96
C GLU A 212 8.52 34.17 6.43
N LYS A 213 8.88 33.83 5.19
CA LYS A 213 8.54 32.53 4.59
C LYS A 213 9.21 31.37 5.31
N ILE A 214 10.48 31.50 5.69
CA ILE A 214 11.20 30.52 6.50
C ILE A 214 10.49 30.32 7.83
N THR A 215 10.13 31.41 8.52
CA THR A 215 9.42 31.36 9.80
C THR A 215 8.06 30.67 9.67
N SER A 216 7.31 30.98 8.61
CA SER A 216 6.03 30.33 8.32
C SER A 216 6.17 28.84 8.02
N ASN A 217 7.17 28.44 7.24
CA ASN A 217 7.42 27.03 6.93
C ASN A 217 7.87 26.25 8.17
N LEU A 218 8.76 26.82 9.00
CA LEU A 218 9.18 26.24 10.28
C LEU A 218 7.99 26.05 11.23
N LYS A 219 7.07 27.01 11.26
CA LYS A 219 5.82 26.88 12.01
C LYS A 219 4.99 25.69 11.53
N ILE A 220 4.75 25.59 10.22
CA ILE A 220 3.99 24.47 9.63
C ILE A 220 4.68 23.12 9.92
N GLU A 221 6.01 23.06 9.79
CA GLU A 221 6.80 21.85 10.07
C GLU A 221 6.63 21.41 11.54
N LYS A 222 6.86 22.33 12.50
CA LYS A 222 6.68 22.02 13.92
C LYS A 222 5.23 21.66 14.28
N GLU A 223 4.25 22.33 13.67
CA GLU A 223 2.82 22.01 13.84
C GLU A 223 2.50 20.60 13.33
N THR A 224 3.03 20.25 12.17
CA THR A 224 2.88 18.92 11.58
C THR A 224 3.57 17.86 12.43
N GLU A 225 4.81 18.09 12.87
CA GLU A 225 5.55 17.15 13.71
C GLU A 225 4.86 16.91 15.05
N ALA A 226 4.34 17.97 15.69
CA ALA A 226 3.56 17.85 16.92
C ALA A 226 2.29 17.02 16.68
N LYS A 227 1.54 17.33 15.62
CA LYS A 227 0.34 16.59 15.23
C LYS A 227 0.64 15.11 14.98
N ASP A 228 1.70 14.80 14.25
CA ASP A 228 2.11 13.44 13.92
C ASP A 228 2.53 12.64 15.15
N LYS A 229 3.20 13.29 16.13
CA LYS A 229 3.49 12.66 17.44
C LYS A 229 2.22 12.26 18.18
N VAL A 230 1.22 13.14 18.22
CA VAL A 230 -0.07 12.81 18.86
C VAL A 230 -0.78 11.69 18.11
N ARG A 231 -0.85 11.78 16.78
CA ARG A 231 -1.42 10.74 15.92
C ARG A 231 -0.76 9.39 16.18
N LEU A 232 0.56 9.33 16.22
CA LEU A 232 1.30 8.11 16.49
C LEU A 232 0.94 7.51 17.85
N ALA A 233 0.87 8.34 18.90
CA ALA A 233 0.49 7.88 20.24
C ALA A 233 -0.95 7.33 20.28
N ILE A 234 -1.89 7.98 19.58
CA ILE A 234 -3.26 7.49 19.42
C ILE A 234 -3.26 6.15 18.67
N ILE A 235 -2.55 6.05 17.55
CA ILE A 235 -2.44 4.84 16.73
C ILE A 235 -1.94 3.66 17.57
N GLU A 236 -0.85 3.85 18.33
CA GLU A 236 -0.26 2.81 19.16
C GLU A 236 -1.25 2.25 20.17
N GLU A 237 -1.97 3.14 20.87
CA GLU A 237 -2.94 2.72 21.88
C GLU A 237 -4.23 2.14 21.26
N LEU A 238 -4.66 2.64 20.08
CA LEU A 238 -5.77 2.04 19.32
C LEU A 238 -5.48 0.60 18.91
N VAL A 239 -4.29 0.35 18.34
CA VAL A 239 -3.87 -0.99 17.92
C VAL A 239 -3.74 -1.92 19.14
N LYS A 240 -3.28 -1.41 20.27
CA LYS A 240 -3.10 -2.18 21.50
C LYS A 240 -4.42 -2.54 22.21
N GLN A 241 -5.41 -1.65 22.18
CA GLN A 241 -6.71 -1.87 22.85
C GLN A 241 -7.76 -2.54 21.94
N SER A 242 -7.48 -2.70 20.65
CA SER A 242 -8.40 -3.35 19.73
C SER A 242 -8.01 -4.82 19.53
N GLU A 243 -8.99 -5.72 19.62
CA GLU A 243 -8.80 -7.13 19.28
C GLU A 243 -9.19 -7.36 17.82
N ILE A 244 -8.22 -7.82 17.03
CA ILE A 244 -8.41 -8.12 15.61
C ILE A 244 -7.43 -9.22 15.17
N GLU A 245 -7.96 -10.19 14.45
CA GLU A 245 -7.18 -11.21 13.78
C GLU A 245 -7.05 -10.83 12.31
N ILE A 246 -5.83 -10.66 11.79
CA ILE A 246 -5.63 -10.25 10.40
C ILE A 246 -5.28 -11.47 9.55
N PRO A 247 -5.97 -11.69 8.41
CA PRO A 247 -5.62 -12.75 7.48
C PRO A 247 -4.30 -12.47 6.77
N GLU A 248 -3.56 -13.53 6.45
CA GLU A 248 -2.21 -13.43 5.87
C GLU A 248 -2.20 -12.62 4.57
N ILE A 249 -3.27 -12.70 3.77
CA ILE A 249 -3.41 -11.95 2.52
C ILE A 249 -3.34 -10.42 2.71
N LEU A 250 -3.89 -9.90 3.81
CA LEU A 250 -3.84 -8.46 4.09
C LEU A 250 -2.43 -8.04 4.56
N ILE A 251 -1.76 -8.91 5.33
CA ILE A 251 -0.36 -8.69 5.75
C ILE A 251 0.56 -8.70 4.54
N GLN A 252 0.38 -9.66 3.63
CA GLN A 252 1.13 -9.75 2.38
C GLN A 252 0.89 -8.51 1.51
N SER A 253 -0.36 -8.11 1.33
CA SER A 253 -0.70 -6.90 0.56
C SER A 253 -0.04 -5.65 1.12
N GLU A 254 0.00 -5.50 2.45
CA GLU A 254 0.66 -4.36 3.07
C GLU A 254 2.19 -4.45 2.96
N THR A 255 2.75 -5.66 3.07
CA THR A 255 4.19 -5.90 2.84
C THR A 255 4.59 -5.54 1.41
N ASP A 256 3.77 -5.91 0.42
CA ASP A 256 3.97 -5.56 -0.99
C ASP A 256 3.99 -4.04 -1.19
N LYS A 257 3.06 -3.31 -0.58
CA LYS A 257 3.04 -1.83 -0.67
C LYS A 257 4.32 -1.21 -0.11
N ILE A 258 4.82 -1.70 1.03
CA ILE A 258 6.08 -1.21 1.63
C ILE A 258 7.25 -1.48 0.68
N LEU A 259 7.32 -2.68 0.09
CA LEU A 259 8.36 -3.05 -0.87
C LEU A 259 8.30 -2.24 -2.16
N TYR A 260 7.12 -2.08 -2.75
CA TYR A 260 6.98 -1.28 -3.97
C TYR A 260 7.33 0.18 -3.75
N LYS A 261 7.03 0.73 -2.57
CA LYS A 261 7.47 2.07 -2.20
C LYS A 261 9.00 2.14 -2.14
N LEU A 262 9.66 1.22 -1.43
CA LEU A 262 11.12 1.19 -1.37
C LEU A 262 11.73 1.04 -2.77
N GLN A 263 11.19 0.14 -3.59
CA GLN A 263 11.65 -0.09 -4.95
C GLN A 263 11.52 1.17 -5.81
N ALA A 264 10.39 1.88 -5.70
CA ALA A 264 10.18 3.15 -6.38
C ALA A 264 11.18 4.20 -5.92
N ASP A 265 11.39 4.35 -4.60
CA ASP A 265 12.34 5.32 -4.03
C ASP A 265 13.78 5.06 -4.54
N ILE A 266 14.21 3.79 -4.60
CA ILE A 266 15.52 3.38 -5.13
C ILE A 266 15.64 3.65 -6.63
N THR A 267 14.59 3.34 -7.39
CA THR A 267 14.59 3.53 -8.85
C THR A 267 14.58 5.02 -9.20
N ASN A 268 13.87 5.84 -8.42
CA ASN A 268 13.79 7.29 -8.59
C ASN A 268 15.14 7.99 -8.40
N VAL A 269 16.01 7.45 -7.54
CA VAL A 269 17.40 7.93 -7.40
C VAL A 269 18.37 7.32 -8.41
N GLY A 270 17.86 6.60 -9.41
CA GLY A 270 18.63 6.02 -10.52
C GLY A 270 19.32 4.69 -10.21
N PHE A 271 19.00 4.06 -9.07
CA PHE A 271 19.63 2.81 -8.65
C PHE A 271 18.74 1.60 -8.98
N LYS A 272 19.36 0.43 -9.20
CA LYS A 272 18.61 -0.82 -9.43
C LYS A 272 18.31 -1.50 -8.11
N PHE A 273 17.07 -1.93 -7.93
CA PHE A 273 16.63 -2.63 -6.71
C PHE A 273 17.45 -3.89 -6.42
N GLU A 274 17.79 -4.67 -7.45
CA GLU A 274 18.63 -5.87 -7.31
C GLU A 274 20.03 -5.56 -6.78
N ASP A 275 20.61 -4.43 -7.21
CA ASP A 275 21.94 -4.03 -6.77
C ASP A 275 21.91 -3.47 -5.34
N TYR A 276 20.81 -2.82 -4.95
CA TYR A 276 20.56 -2.40 -3.57
C TYR A 276 20.52 -3.61 -2.63
N LEU A 277 19.76 -4.65 -3.00
CA LEU A 277 19.65 -5.90 -2.23
C LEU A 277 21.02 -6.56 -2.04
N LYS A 278 21.86 -6.60 -3.09
CA LYS A 278 23.24 -7.11 -2.99
C LYS A 278 24.10 -6.29 -2.03
N GLN A 279 23.99 -4.96 -2.07
CA GLN A 279 24.79 -4.07 -1.21
C GLN A 279 24.47 -4.26 0.28
N ILE A 280 23.18 -4.46 0.61
CA ILE A 280 22.77 -4.73 1.99
C ILE A 280 22.88 -6.22 2.37
N ASN A 281 23.31 -7.07 1.43
CA ASN A 281 23.42 -8.52 1.58
C ASN A 281 22.10 -9.17 2.07
N LYS A 282 20.97 -8.76 1.47
CA LYS A 282 19.64 -9.31 1.77
C LYS A 282 18.93 -9.73 0.49
N THR A 283 18.03 -10.69 0.61
CA THR A 283 17.06 -11.01 -0.43
C THR A 283 15.74 -10.24 -0.20
N GLU A 284 14.89 -10.18 -1.22
CA GLU A 284 13.53 -9.65 -1.06
C GLU A 284 12.76 -10.41 0.03
N GLU A 285 12.96 -11.73 0.13
CA GLU A 285 12.31 -12.57 1.15
C GLU A 285 12.76 -12.18 2.57
N ASP A 286 14.02 -11.79 2.76
CA ASP A 286 14.52 -11.30 4.04
C ASP A 286 13.84 -9.98 4.43
N LEU A 287 13.73 -9.04 3.49
CA LEU A 287 13.01 -7.78 3.73
C LEU A 287 11.53 -8.02 4.04
N ARG A 288 10.88 -8.94 3.32
CA ARG A 288 9.48 -9.35 3.59
C ARG A 288 9.33 -9.86 5.02
N LYS A 289 10.24 -10.72 5.49
CA LYS A 289 10.22 -11.26 6.86
C LYS A 289 10.45 -10.17 7.90
N GLU A 290 11.41 -9.27 7.66
CA GLU A 290 11.73 -8.18 8.59
C GLU A 290 10.60 -7.17 8.73
N TRP A 291 9.89 -6.85 7.64
CA TRP A 291 8.80 -5.88 7.64
C TRP A 291 7.44 -6.46 7.93
N ARG A 292 7.30 -7.79 7.95
CA ARG A 292 6.04 -8.46 8.25
C ARG A 292 5.38 -7.96 9.55
N PRO A 293 6.09 -7.73 10.67
CA PRO A 293 5.47 -7.21 11.90
C PRO A 293 4.88 -5.80 11.73
N ASP A 294 5.56 -4.93 10.97
CA ASP A 294 5.07 -3.57 10.70
C ASP A 294 3.93 -3.57 9.70
N ALA A 295 3.98 -4.43 8.69
CA ALA A 295 2.88 -4.67 7.76
C ALA A 295 1.62 -5.19 8.48
N GLU A 296 1.79 -6.09 9.45
CA GLU A 296 0.68 -6.57 10.27
C GLU A 296 0.07 -5.43 11.10
N LYS A 297 0.88 -4.58 11.74
CA LYS A 297 0.39 -3.40 12.48
C LYS A 297 -0.37 -2.44 11.57
N ARG A 298 0.15 -2.16 10.37
CA ARG A 298 -0.49 -1.28 9.37
C ARG A 298 -1.81 -1.84 8.87
N ALA A 299 -1.86 -3.15 8.59
CA ALA A 299 -3.10 -3.83 8.21
C ALA A 299 -4.15 -3.78 9.33
N LYS A 300 -3.74 -4.00 10.60
CA LYS A 300 -4.61 -3.82 11.78
C LYS A 300 -5.14 -2.40 11.87
N LEU A 301 -4.25 -1.41 11.75
CA LEU A 301 -4.61 0.00 11.82
C LEU A 301 -5.62 0.37 10.73
N GLN A 302 -5.41 -0.09 9.49
CA GLN A 302 -6.32 0.20 8.38
C GLN A 302 -7.74 -0.31 8.67
N MET A 303 -7.87 -1.52 9.22
CA MET A 303 -9.18 -2.07 9.60
C MET A 303 -9.82 -1.30 10.76
N ILE A 304 -9.02 -0.93 11.78
CA ILE A 304 -9.49 -0.12 12.92
C ILE A 304 -10.01 1.24 12.44
N ILE A 305 -9.27 1.93 11.58
CA ILE A 305 -9.67 3.22 11.02
C ILE A 305 -10.96 3.08 10.22
N HIS A 306 -11.04 2.06 9.36
CA HIS A 306 -12.23 1.80 8.56
C HIS A 306 -13.47 1.55 9.43
N ASP A 307 -13.35 0.75 10.48
CA ASP A 307 -14.46 0.48 11.40
C ASP A 307 -14.89 1.73 12.19
N ILE A 308 -13.94 2.57 12.62
CA ILE A 308 -14.25 3.87 13.24
C ILE A 308 -14.97 4.77 12.23
N SER A 309 -14.51 4.82 10.97
CA SER A 309 -15.12 5.59 9.89
C SER A 309 -16.57 5.17 9.64
N ILE A 310 -16.84 3.86 9.56
CA ILE A 310 -18.21 3.34 9.44
C ILE A 310 -19.05 3.73 10.66
N LYS A 311 -18.53 3.51 11.87
CA LYS A 311 -19.26 3.72 13.12
C LYS A 311 -19.63 5.19 13.36
N GLU A 312 -18.75 6.12 12.98
CA GLU A 312 -18.95 7.56 13.16
C GLU A 312 -19.44 8.25 11.87
N ASN A 313 -19.67 7.49 10.79
CA ASN A 313 -20.12 7.99 9.48
C ASN A 313 -19.19 9.06 8.88
N LEU A 314 -17.88 8.79 8.86
CA LEU A 314 -16.82 9.71 8.46
C LEU A 314 -16.34 9.51 7.01
N LYS A 315 -17.19 8.95 6.14
CA LYS A 315 -16.81 8.70 4.75
C LYS A 315 -16.58 10.02 3.98
N PRO A 316 -15.59 10.07 3.07
CA PRO A 316 -15.45 11.19 2.15
C PRO A 316 -16.67 11.30 1.23
N THR A 317 -17.03 12.53 0.87
CA THR A 317 -18.09 12.79 -0.11
C THR A 317 -17.53 12.58 -1.52
N GLU A 318 -18.42 12.32 -2.47
CA GLU A 318 -18.04 12.17 -3.88
C GLU A 318 -17.27 13.39 -4.41
N GLU A 319 -17.72 14.59 -4.05
CA GLU A 319 -17.09 15.86 -4.43
C GLU A 319 -15.67 16.00 -3.87
N GLU A 320 -15.43 15.58 -2.61
CA GLU A 320 -14.09 15.59 -2.02
C GLU A 320 -13.14 14.64 -2.77
N ILE A 321 -13.63 13.45 -3.13
CA ILE A 321 -12.85 12.45 -3.88
C ILE A 321 -12.50 12.98 -5.28
N GLU A 322 -13.49 13.47 -6.02
CA GLU A 322 -13.28 13.96 -7.39
C GLU A 322 -12.27 15.11 -7.44
N ASN A 323 -12.38 16.07 -6.52
CA ASN A 323 -11.47 17.22 -6.45
C ASN A 323 -10.01 16.80 -6.27
N ASP A 324 -9.74 15.79 -5.43
CA ASP A 324 -8.38 15.33 -5.16
C ASP A 324 -7.87 14.36 -6.24
N VAL A 325 -8.74 13.56 -6.85
CA VAL A 325 -8.38 12.74 -8.03
C VAL A 325 -7.91 13.63 -9.18
N VAL A 326 -8.61 14.72 -9.46
CA VAL A 326 -8.23 15.69 -10.50
C VAL A 326 -6.81 16.20 -10.25
N LYS A 327 -6.50 16.68 -9.03
CA LYS A 327 -5.16 17.15 -8.66
C LYS A 327 -4.06 16.11 -8.91
N ILE A 328 -4.32 14.85 -8.53
CA ILE A 328 -3.35 13.76 -8.75
C ILE A 328 -3.14 13.52 -10.24
N THR A 329 -4.22 13.44 -11.02
CA THR A 329 -4.13 13.17 -12.48
C THR A 329 -3.54 14.34 -13.27
N GLU A 330 -3.67 15.57 -12.79
CA GLU A 330 -3.01 16.76 -13.38
C GLU A 330 -1.50 16.75 -13.14
N MET A 331 -1.08 16.34 -11.94
CA MET A 331 0.33 16.22 -11.57
C MET A 331 0.99 14.98 -12.23
N TYR A 332 0.26 13.87 -12.30
CA TYR A 332 0.72 12.59 -12.83
C TYR A 332 -0.20 12.11 -13.96
N LYS A 333 0.04 12.60 -15.18
CA LYS A 333 -0.80 12.35 -16.36
C LYS A 333 -0.94 10.88 -16.76
N GLU A 334 -0.02 10.03 -16.32
CA GLU A 334 -0.02 8.58 -16.60
C GLU A 334 -0.72 7.75 -15.50
N ALA A 335 -1.18 8.39 -14.42
CA ALA A 335 -1.85 7.69 -13.33
C ALA A 335 -3.19 7.10 -13.80
N ASP A 336 -3.44 5.83 -13.46
CA ASP A 336 -4.73 5.20 -13.70
C ASP A 336 -5.82 5.87 -12.81
N PRO A 337 -6.90 6.42 -13.39
CA PRO A 337 -7.92 7.14 -12.62
C PRO A 337 -8.62 6.29 -11.57
N THR A 338 -8.80 4.99 -11.83
CA THR A 338 -9.46 4.06 -10.89
C THR A 338 -8.60 3.85 -9.65
N ARG A 339 -7.29 3.65 -9.85
CA ARG A 339 -6.32 3.53 -8.76
C ARG A 339 -6.16 4.84 -7.99
N ALA A 340 -6.09 5.97 -8.70
CA ALA A 340 -6.01 7.28 -8.08
C ALA A 340 -7.23 7.53 -7.18
N ARG A 341 -8.43 7.19 -7.65
CA ARG A 341 -9.66 7.29 -6.85
C ARG A 341 -9.62 6.43 -5.59
N ALA A 342 -9.26 5.15 -5.70
CA ALA A 342 -9.17 4.26 -4.54
C ALA A 342 -8.15 4.77 -3.50
N TYR A 343 -7.01 5.30 -3.98
CA TYR A 343 -6.01 5.93 -3.11
C TYR A 343 -6.55 7.16 -2.39
N VAL A 344 -7.21 8.07 -3.12
CA VAL A 344 -7.79 9.30 -2.55
C VAL A 344 -8.89 8.98 -1.54
N GLU A 345 -9.78 8.04 -1.84
CA GLU A 345 -10.84 7.62 -0.92
C GLU A 345 -10.26 7.12 0.40
N GLN A 346 -9.26 6.24 0.34
CA GLN A 346 -8.57 5.73 1.53
C GLN A 346 -7.84 6.86 2.29
N MET A 347 -7.15 7.75 1.59
CA MET A 347 -6.41 8.86 2.19
C MET A 347 -7.35 9.82 2.94
N LEU A 348 -8.46 10.21 2.30
CA LEU A 348 -9.44 11.12 2.89
C LEU A 348 -10.19 10.49 4.05
N GLU A 349 -10.55 9.21 3.96
CA GLU A 349 -11.13 8.44 5.06
C GLU A 349 -10.22 8.46 6.29
N ASN A 350 -8.94 8.15 6.11
CA ASN A 350 -7.95 8.20 7.18
C ASN A 350 -7.86 9.60 7.81
N GLU A 351 -7.74 10.64 6.99
CA GLU A 351 -7.65 12.02 7.48
C GLU A 351 -8.89 12.47 8.25
N LYS A 352 -10.09 12.06 7.81
CA LYS A 352 -11.34 12.36 8.53
C LYS A 352 -11.39 11.67 9.89
N VAL A 353 -10.98 10.41 9.96
CA VAL A 353 -10.91 9.67 11.23
C VAL A 353 -9.91 10.31 12.18
N PHE A 354 -8.70 10.64 11.72
CA PHE A 354 -7.71 11.31 12.58
C PHE A 354 -8.18 12.69 13.03
N THR A 355 -8.74 13.49 12.13
CA THR A 355 -9.32 14.81 12.48
C THR A 355 -10.44 14.67 13.50
N PHE A 356 -11.24 13.60 13.44
CA PHE A 356 -12.28 13.31 14.42
C PHE A 356 -11.67 12.94 15.79
N LEU A 357 -10.63 12.10 15.81
CA LEU A 357 -9.95 11.68 17.04
C LEU A 357 -9.20 12.84 17.71
N GLU A 358 -8.53 13.70 16.95
CA GLU A 358 -7.85 14.90 17.43
C GLU A 358 -8.80 15.90 18.12
N LYS A 359 -10.09 15.85 17.79
CA LYS A 359 -11.13 16.73 18.36
C LYS A 359 -11.83 16.15 19.60
N GLN A 360 -11.52 14.91 19.98
CA GLN A 360 -12.08 14.29 21.20
C GLN A 360 -11.44 14.89 22.44
#